data_AF-A0A831YPU2-F1
#
_entry.id   AF-A0A831YPU2-F1
#
_cell.length_a   1.000
_cell.length_b   1.000
_cell.length_c   1.000
_cell.angle_alpha   90.00
_cell.angle_beta   90.00
_cell.angle_gamma   90.00
#
_symmetry.space_group_name_H-M   'P 1'
#
loop_
_entity.id
_entity.type
_entity.pdbx_description
1 polymer ?
#
loop_
_entity_poly.entity_id
_entity_poly.type
_entity_poly.pdbx_seq_one_letter_code
_entity_poly.pdbx_strand_id
1 'polypeptide(L)'
;MVTVTSSQAAAISAVVKASRDGVKRALNPADPTDAAAINAFLELSGKTPESHPGLYGDLQNIANGAIPAASDEPHALDIVDQGRDPQGRATARVWHLDQEGVYVASSVALVLHGETGQPLALGYANKVGGGLCPAATRSATALSAPDKITTVGFYHSQSHPEAVPAFGMVAKTSELAADNMPNVTVNDPVSNTHSSVRIALGRPAPGTDADYTYSQDTNDNPILLVPFTGTVDVQAPLGNVDGNGHFTSGLVLNTRLYWVSGVTYINGGAPNTQLVTANTQTNVVTWNYAYNATQSLTYDPTAGVNNPVNWSPDNQTAFFFEFQIPLATPIPPTYSFNVCSTDWPDQPSVYCKQIQPLEFWWHCLAEGTLVTLADGSTREIEKIDNTVRVRTGQGKGELGVEATTRGQHRVVQPNAPRSAVYRLTTAKGRDLVLTGGHPVATPSGLVVASDLTIGAEVLAEDGVDTVAKLEVEASDAVFANLKLVDETDRANGLGGAVGTFIANGVVVGDYLALRQSHYVNVHSLDYMRPRLPERHHTDYANTLNTIHQDNQRYGGAF
;
A
#
# COMPACT_ATOMS: atom_id res chain seq x y z
N MET A 1 -3.13 -15.77 -24.79
CA MET A 1 -4.36 -15.16 -25.30
C MET A 1 -5.34 -15.15 -24.13
N VAL A 2 -5.95 -14.00 -23.84
CA VAL A 2 -6.94 -13.87 -22.76
C VAL A 2 -8.16 -14.72 -23.12
N THR A 3 -8.43 -15.79 -22.37
CA THR A 3 -9.60 -16.66 -22.60
C THR A 3 -10.70 -16.30 -21.61
N VAL A 4 -11.46 -15.25 -21.93
CA VAL A 4 -12.78 -15.02 -21.32
C VAL A 4 -13.79 -15.82 -22.16
N THR A 5 -14.53 -16.72 -21.52
CA THR A 5 -15.54 -17.52 -22.24
C THR A 5 -16.74 -16.65 -22.63
N SER A 6 -17.54 -17.09 -23.61
CA SER A 6 -18.73 -16.35 -24.01
C SER A 6 -19.74 -16.18 -22.87
N SER A 7 -19.85 -17.16 -21.97
CA SER A 7 -20.72 -17.06 -20.79
C SER A 7 -20.20 -16.04 -19.78
N GLN A 8 -18.89 -16.04 -19.50
CA GLN A 8 -18.26 -15.04 -18.63
C GLN A 8 -18.42 -13.63 -19.21
N ALA A 9 -18.13 -13.45 -20.50
CA ALA A 9 -18.27 -12.17 -21.19
C ALA A 9 -19.72 -11.64 -21.14
N ALA A 10 -20.71 -12.53 -21.29
CA ALA A 10 -22.13 -12.17 -21.19
C ALA A 10 -22.52 -11.73 -19.78
N ALA A 11 -22.09 -12.46 -18.74
CA ALA A 11 -22.34 -12.11 -17.35
C ALA A 11 -21.72 -10.76 -16.97
N ILE A 12 -20.45 -10.55 -17.33
CA ILE A 12 -19.75 -9.29 -17.10
C ILE A 12 -20.41 -8.13 -17.85
N SER A 13 -20.78 -8.33 -19.12
CA SER A 13 -21.46 -7.30 -19.91
C SER A 13 -22.82 -6.92 -19.31
N ALA A 14 -23.55 -7.88 -18.73
CA ALA A 14 -24.82 -7.61 -18.08
C ALA A 14 -24.66 -6.71 -16.85
N VAL A 15 -23.69 -7.01 -15.97
CA VAL A 15 -23.45 -6.19 -14.78
C VAL A 15 -22.87 -4.81 -15.10
N VAL A 16 -22.03 -4.71 -16.15
CA VAL A 16 -21.52 -3.41 -16.64
C VAL A 16 -22.67 -2.52 -17.12
N LYS A 17 -23.62 -3.07 -17.89
CA LYS A 17 -24.81 -2.31 -18.34
C LYS A 17 -25.72 -1.87 -17.20
N ALA A 18 -25.78 -2.66 -16.12
CA ALA A 18 -26.53 -2.31 -14.92
C ALA A 18 -25.81 -1.28 -14.04
N SER A 19 -24.53 -1.01 -14.29
CA SER A 19 -23.71 -0.10 -13.50
C SER A 19 -23.67 1.30 -14.12
N ARG A 20 -23.50 2.32 -13.27
CA ARG A 20 -23.30 3.70 -13.73
C ARG A 20 -21.83 3.92 -14.09
N ASP A 21 -21.58 4.61 -15.20
CA ASP A 21 -20.23 4.84 -15.71
C ASP A 21 -19.34 5.58 -14.69
N GLY A 22 -18.18 5.02 -14.42
CA GLY A 22 -17.20 5.52 -13.45
C GLY A 22 -17.62 5.44 -11.98
N VAL A 23 -18.82 4.91 -11.67
CA VAL A 23 -19.33 4.84 -10.29
C VAL A 23 -19.02 3.47 -9.70
N LYS A 24 -18.34 3.47 -8.55
CA LYS A 24 -18.05 2.28 -7.77
C LYS A 24 -19.36 1.69 -7.22
N ARG A 25 -19.49 0.37 -7.24
CA ARG A 25 -20.70 -0.36 -6.85
C ARG A 25 -20.34 -1.63 -6.11
N ALA A 26 -20.96 -1.88 -4.96
CA ALA A 26 -20.92 -3.19 -4.33
C ALA A 26 -21.81 -4.18 -5.10
N LEU A 27 -21.37 -5.43 -5.20
CA LEU A 27 -22.10 -6.49 -5.89
C LEU A 27 -22.78 -7.39 -4.86
N ASN A 28 -24.06 -7.68 -5.08
CA ASN A 28 -24.85 -8.48 -4.16
C ASN A 28 -24.94 -9.94 -4.66
N PRO A 29 -24.35 -10.93 -3.95
CA PRO A 29 -24.44 -12.34 -4.35
C PRO A 29 -25.87 -12.91 -4.41
N ALA A 30 -26.86 -12.24 -3.80
CA ALA A 30 -28.26 -12.64 -3.90
C ALA A 30 -28.96 -12.10 -5.16
N ASP A 31 -28.40 -11.09 -5.85
CA ASP A 31 -28.90 -10.65 -7.15
C ASP A 31 -28.36 -11.59 -8.26
N PRO A 32 -29.21 -12.19 -9.12
CA PRO A 32 -28.74 -13.13 -10.13
C PRO A 32 -27.75 -12.56 -11.14
N THR A 33 -27.83 -11.26 -11.46
CA THR A 33 -26.91 -10.61 -12.40
C THR A 33 -25.54 -10.44 -11.75
N ASP A 34 -25.52 -9.93 -10.52
CA ASP A 34 -24.30 -9.75 -9.74
C ASP A 34 -23.64 -11.09 -9.41
N ALA A 35 -24.41 -12.10 -9.00
CA ALA A 35 -23.91 -13.45 -8.71
C ALA A 35 -23.23 -14.10 -9.93
N ALA A 36 -23.83 -13.96 -11.12
CA ALA A 36 -23.23 -14.47 -12.36
C ALA A 36 -21.91 -13.75 -12.69
N ALA A 37 -21.84 -12.44 -12.48
CA ALA A 37 -20.63 -11.66 -12.70
C ALA A 37 -19.55 -11.97 -11.65
N ILE A 38 -19.91 -12.09 -10.37
CA ILE A 38 -18.99 -12.50 -9.29
C ILE A 38 -18.34 -13.84 -9.63
N ASN A 39 -19.13 -14.86 -9.99
CA ASN A 39 -18.59 -16.16 -10.38
C ASN A 39 -17.64 -16.05 -11.58
N ALA A 40 -18.00 -15.26 -12.60
CA ALA A 40 -17.14 -15.04 -13.76
C ALA A 40 -15.80 -14.40 -13.37
N PHE A 41 -15.80 -13.37 -12.53
CA PHE A 41 -14.55 -12.71 -12.10
C PHE A 41 -13.69 -13.60 -11.19
N LEU A 42 -14.32 -14.36 -10.29
CA LEU A 42 -13.63 -15.31 -9.43
C LEU A 42 -12.90 -16.36 -10.28
N GLU A 43 -13.57 -16.96 -11.26
CA GLU A 43 -12.96 -17.92 -12.17
C GLU A 43 -11.80 -17.30 -12.97
N LEU A 44 -11.95 -16.06 -13.45
CA LEU A 44 -10.89 -15.35 -14.17
C LEU A 44 -9.65 -15.09 -13.29
N SER A 45 -9.82 -14.98 -11.97
CA SER A 45 -8.75 -14.84 -10.98
C SER A 45 -8.20 -16.18 -10.45
N GLY A 46 -8.66 -17.31 -11.01
CA GLY A 46 -8.21 -18.66 -10.63
C GLY A 46 -8.97 -19.28 -9.45
N LYS A 47 -10.09 -18.68 -9.03
CA LYS A 47 -10.93 -19.14 -7.92
C LYS A 47 -12.10 -19.95 -8.48
N THR A 48 -12.20 -21.22 -8.10
CA THR A 48 -13.28 -22.14 -8.48
C THR A 48 -13.87 -22.79 -7.23
N PRO A 49 -15.05 -23.44 -7.31
CA PRO A 49 -15.60 -24.18 -6.18
C PRO A 49 -14.65 -25.23 -5.59
N GLU A 50 -13.81 -25.83 -6.42
CA GLU A 50 -12.84 -26.84 -6.01
C GLU A 50 -11.59 -26.22 -5.36
N SER A 51 -11.12 -25.08 -5.86
CA SER A 51 -9.93 -24.43 -5.32
C SER A 51 -10.23 -23.54 -4.11
N HIS A 52 -11.44 -22.99 -4.01
CA HIS A 52 -11.85 -22.10 -2.91
C HIS A 52 -13.22 -22.51 -2.34
N PRO A 53 -13.38 -23.75 -1.85
CA PRO A 53 -14.66 -24.26 -1.36
C PRO A 53 -15.26 -23.44 -0.21
N GLY A 54 -14.44 -22.84 0.66
CA GLY A 54 -14.93 -22.00 1.76
C GLY A 54 -15.63 -20.74 1.24
N LEU A 55 -14.97 -20.01 0.33
CA LEU A 55 -15.51 -18.84 -0.35
C LEU A 55 -16.82 -19.15 -1.09
N TYR A 56 -16.86 -20.24 -1.86
CA TYR A 56 -18.08 -20.62 -2.59
C TYR A 56 -19.21 -21.09 -1.65
N GLY A 57 -18.87 -21.70 -0.52
CA GLY A 57 -19.83 -21.98 0.55
C GLY A 57 -20.44 -20.70 1.13
N ASP A 58 -19.63 -19.67 1.38
CA ASP A 58 -20.11 -18.39 1.87
C ASP A 58 -20.98 -17.67 0.82
N LEU A 59 -20.60 -17.69 -0.46
CA LEU A 59 -21.44 -17.19 -1.56
C LEU A 59 -22.82 -17.85 -1.59
N GLN A 60 -22.88 -19.17 -1.45
CA GLN A 60 -24.14 -19.91 -1.41
C GLN A 60 -24.98 -19.54 -0.18
N ASN A 61 -24.34 -19.34 0.98
CA ASN A 61 -25.03 -18.90 2.19
C ASN A 61 -25.61 -17.48 2.06
N ILE A 62 -24.90 -16.55 1.42
CA ILE A 62 -25.41 -15.20 1.13
C ILE A 62 -26.61 -15.29 0.17
N ALA A 63 -26.47 -16.04 -0.93
CA ALA A 63 -27.53 -16.19 -1.92
C ALA A 63 -28.83 -16.79 -1.33
N ASN A 64 -28.70 -17.66 -0.33
CA ASN A 64 -29.84 -18.24 0.39
C ASN A 64 -30.37 -17.36 1.54
N GLY A 65 -29.77 -16.18 1.78
CA GLY A 65 -30.13 -15.30 2.89
C GLY A 65 -29.75 -15.83 4.27
N ALA A 66 -28.87 -16.83 4.35
CA ALA A 66 -28.40 -17.41 5.61
C ALA A 66 -27.41 -16.48 6.34
N ILE A 67 -26.68 -15.65 5.59
CA ILE A 67 -25.85 -14.55 6.10
C ILE A 67 -26.17 -13.28 5.29
N PRO A 68 -26.16 -12.09 5.91
CA PRO A 68 -26.39 -10.85 5.20
C PRO A 68 -25.28 -10.60 4.18
N ALA A 69 -25.58 -9.94 3.07
CA ALA A 69 -24.55 -9.41 2.19
C ALA A 69 -23.71 -8.36 2.95
N ALA A 70 -22.41 -8.29 2.65
CA ALA A 70 -21.54 -7.27 3.21
C ALA A 70 -22.12 -5.87 2.92
N SER A 71 -22.01 -4.95 3.89
CA SER A 71 -22.41 -3.56 3.67
C SER A 71 -21.54 -2.90 2.61
N ASP A 72 -22.10 -1.91 1.91
CA ASP A 72 -21.45 -1.14 0.86
C ASP A 72 -20.10 -0.54 1.34
N GLU A 73 -18.98 -1.21 1.05
CA GLU A 73 -17.65 -0.60 1.06
C GLU A 73 -17.07 -0.41 -0.36
N PRO A 74 -17.83 0.19 -1.32
CA PRO A 74 -17.36 0.37 -2.69
C PRO A 74 -16.15 1.30 -2.79
N HIS A 75 -15.73 1.95 -1.70
CA HIS A 75 -14.56 2.82 -1.69
C HIS A 75 -13.24 2.09 -1.94
N ALA A 76 -13.22 0.77 -1.77
CA ALA A 76 -12.03 -0.06 -1.84
C ALA A 76 -11.39 -0.18 -3.24
N LEU A 77 -12.04 0.17 -4.36
CA LEU A 77 -11.51 -0.08 -5.70
C LEU A 77 -11.42 1.17 -6.57
N ASP A 78 -10.29 1.37 -7.24
CA ASP A 78 -10.05 2.47 -8.18
C ASP A 78 -9.48 1.99 -9.52
N ILE A 79 -9.96 2.56 -10.63
CA ILE A 79 -9.24 2.49 -11.91
C ILE A 79 -8.20 3.61 -11.87
N VAL A 80 -6.93 3.23 -11.79
CA VAL A 80 -5.80 4.17 -11.65
C VAL A 80 -5.05 4.36 -12.97
N ASP A 81 -5.25 3.47 -13.93
CA ASP A 81 -4.69 3.61 -15.27
C ASP A 81 -5.57 2.92 -16.30
N GLN A 82 -5.66 3.49 -17.50
CA GLN A 82 -6.32 2.88 -18.64
C GLN A 82 -5.86 3.55 -19.94
N GLY A 83 -5.70 2.76 -20.99
CA GLY A 83 -5.41 3.30 -22.32
C GLY A 83 -4.66 2.31 -23.19
N ARG A 84 -3.63 2.83 -23.86
CA ARG A 84 -2.74 2.08 -24.74
C ARG A 84 -1.38 1.93 -24.09
N ASP A 85 -0.72 0.80 -24.34
CA ASP A 85 0.72 0.68 -24.14
C ASP A 85 1.48 1.27 -25.34
N PRO A 86 2.82 1.34 -25.32
CA PRO A 86 3.60 1.90 -26.44
C PRO A 86 3.49 1.11 -27.76
N GLN A 87 2.85 -0.07 -27.77
CA GLN A 87 2.54 -0.83 -28.98
C GLN A 87 1.06 -0.70 -29.40
N GLY A 88 0.30 0.20 -28.78
CA GLY A 88 -1.11 0.45 -29.09
C GLY A 88 -2.06 -0.62 -28.54
N ARG A 89 -1.60 -1.49 -27.64
CA ARG A 89 -2.45 -2.55 -27.04
C ARG A 89 -3.22 -2.02 -25.85
N ALA A 90 -4.41 -2.55 -25.64
CA ALA A 90 -5.26 -2.19 -24.52
C ALA A 90 -4.57 -2.51 -23.19
N THR A 91 -4.57 -1.54 -22.29
CA THR A 91 -4.05 -1.72 -20.94
C THR A 91 -4.92 -0.99 -19.91
N ALA A 92 -4.97 -1.51 -18.69
CA ALA A 92 -5.56 -0.88 -17.54
C ALA A 92 -4.92 -1.37 -16.24
N ARG A 93 -5.09 -0.57 -15.20
CA ARG A 93 -4.69 -0.91 -13.83
C ARG A 93 -5.80 -0.52 -12.87
N VAL A 94 -6.07 -1.41 -11.94
CA VAL A 94 -7.02 -1.19 -10.86
C VAL A 94 -6.37 -1.47 -9.52
N TRP A 95 -6.70 -0.66 -8.53
CA TRP A 95 -6.17 -0.77 -7.17
C TRP A 95 -7.33 -1.07 -6.24
N HIS A 96 -7.34 -2.29 -5.72
CA HIS A 96 -8.20 -2.66 -4.62
C HIS A 96 -7.44 -2.43 -3.30
N LEU A 97 -8.07 -1.85 -2.31
CA LEU A 97 -7.55 -1.63 -0.98
C LEU A 97 -8.53 -2.17 0.04
N ASP A 98 -8.03 -2.98 0.93
CA ASP A 98 -8.75 -3.38 2.12
C ASP A 98 -8.17 -2.74 3.37
N GLN A 99 -9.04 -2.26 4.25
CA GLN A 99 -8.68 -1.46 5.43
C GLN A 99 -8.65 -2.29 6.73
N GLU A 100 -9.06 -3.56 6.69
CA GLU A 100 -9.38 -4.35 7.89
C GLU A 100 -8.44 -5.56 8.11
N GLY A 101 -7.33 -5.63 7.38
CA GLY A 101 -6.34 -6.69 7.63
C GLY A 101 -6.70 -8.03 7.00
N VAL A 102 -7.17 -8.00 5.75
CA VAL A 102 -7.48 -9.14 4.87
C VAL A 102 -6.86 -10.48 5.23
N TYR A 103 -7.76 -11.45 5.37
CA TYR A 103 -7.49 -12.85 5.22
C TYR A 103 -7.12 -13.21 3.75
N VAL A 104 -8.04 -13.03 2.79
CA VAL A 104 -7.77 -13.20 1.35
C VAL A 104 -8.41 -12.07 0.53
N ALA A 105 -7.66 -11.50 -0.41
CA ALA A 105 -8.16 -10.54 -1.39
C ALA A 105 -7.78 -10.92 -2.81
N SER A 106 -8.57 -10.43 -3.77
CA SER A 106 -8.24 -10.48 -5.18
C SER A 106 -8.78 -9.23 -5.88
N SER A 107 -8.08 -8.81 -6.92
CA SER A 107 -8.55 -7.78 -7.84
C SER A 107 -8.37 -8.23 -9.28
N VAL A 108 -9.25 -7.73 -10.15
CA VAL A 108 -9.25 -8.04 -11.58
C VAL A 108 -9.34 -6.73 -12.35
N ALA A 109 -8.40 -6.53 -13.28
CA ALA A 109 -8.45 -5.50 -14.30
C ALA A 109 -8.85 -6.15 -15.64
N LEU A 110 -9.95 -5.70 -16.23
CA LEU A 110 -10.44 -6.18 -17.51
C LEU A 110 -10.69 -4.98 -18.43
N VAL A 111 -10.18 -5.03 -19.65
CA VAL A 111 -10.48 -4.03 -20.68
C VAL A 111 -11.38 -4.66 -21.73
N LEU A 112 -12.49 -4.00 -22.02
CA LEU A 112 -13.43 -4.35 -23.06
C LEU A 112 -13.39 -3.31 -24.18
N HIS A 113 -13.73 -3.73 -25.39
CA HIS A 113 -14.03 -2.82 -26.47
C HIS A 113 -15.29 -2.02 -26.12
N GLY A 114 -15.21 -0.68 -26.16
CA GLY A 114 -16.26 0.19 -25.63
C GLY A 114 -17.62 0.08 -26.33
N GLU A 115 -17.62 -0.33 -27.61
CA GLU A 115 -18.85 -0.55 -28.38
C GLU A 115 -19.35 -1.99 -28.39
N THR A 116 -18.46 -2.97 -28.65
CA THR A 116 -18.86 -4.38 -28.83
C THR A 116 -18.88 -5.17 -27.54
N GLY A 117 -18.23 -4.67 -26.47
CA GLY A 117 -18.03 -5.41 -25.22
C GLY A 117 -17.01 -6.55 -25.32
N GLN A 118 -16.30 -6.69 -26.46
CA GLN A 118 -15.30 -7.74 -26.64
C GLN A 118 -14.15 -7.58 -25.62
N PRO A 119 -13.74 -8.64 -24.91
CA PRO A 119 -12.55 -8.60 -24.06
C PRO A 119 -11.27 -8.34 -24.86
N LEU A 120 -10.50 -7.34 -24.45
CA LEU A 120 -9.26 -6.90 -25.09
C LEU A 120 -8.03 -7.23 -24.26
N ALA A 121 -8.10 -7.06 -22.95
CA ALA A 121 -6.99 -7.29 -22.04
C ALA A 121 -7.50 -7.72 -20.66
N LEU A 122 -6.73 -8.56 -19.97
CA LEU A 122 -7.06 -9.06 -18.64
C LEU A 122 -5.80 -9.13 -17.79
N GLY A 123 -5.96 -8.84 -16.52
CA GLY A 123 -5.03 -9.22 -15.48
C GLY A 123 -5.73 -9.28 -14.14
N TYR A 124 -5.09 -9.95 -13.20
CA TYR A 124 -5.60 -10.11 -11.85
C TYR A 124 -4.42 -10.17 -10.88
N ALA A 125 -4.73 -9.93 -9.61
CA ALA A 125 -3.83 -10.17 -8.50
C ALA A 125 -4.58 -10.90 -7.40
N ASN A 126 -3.83 -11.71 -6.67
CA ASN A 126 -4.28 -12.39 -5.48
C ASN A 126 -3.37 -11.96 -4.34
N LYS A 127 -3.92 -11.80 -3.15
CA LYS A 127 -3.17 -11.34 -2.00
C LYS A 127 -3.65 -12.01 -0.73
N VAL A 128 -2.69 -12.21 0.17
CA VAL A 128 -2.93 -12.54 1.58
C VAL A 128 -2.32 -11.47 2.47
N GLY A 129 -2.90 -11.30 3.66
CA GLY A 129 -2.60 -10.16 4.52
C GLY A 129 -3.24 -8.88 3.98
N GLY A 130 -3.59 -7.97 4.90
CA GLY A 130 -4.15 -6.66 4.57
C GLY A 130 -3.41 -5.99 3.42
N GLY A 131 -4.11 -5.19 2.62
CA GLY A 131 -3.35 -4.52 1.57
C GLY A 131 -4.06 -3.68 0.56
N LEU A 132 -3.21 -2.90 -0.11
CA LEU A 132 -3.31 -2.72 -1.56
C LEU A 132 -3.15 -4.08 -2.27
N CYS A 133 -4.13 -4.45 -3.08
CA CYS A 133 -4.16 -5.60 -3.99
C CYS A 133 -4.35 -5.05 -5.42
N PRO A 134 -3.26 -4.67 -6.12
CA PRO A 134 -3.36 -4.04 -7.42
C PRO A 134 -3.34 -5.07 -8.54
N ALA A 135 -4.21 -4.90 -9.55
CA ALA A 135 -4.20 -5.69 -10.77
C ALA A 135 -3.90 -4.81 -11.96
N ALA A 136 -2.98 -5.25 -12.82
CA ALA A 136 -2.70 -4.63 -14.11
C ALA A 136 -2.98 -5.64 -15.22
N THR A 137 -3.52 -5.19 -16.34
CA THR A 137 -3.71 -6.05 -17.51
C THR A 137 -2.40 -6.41 -18.17
N ARG A 138 -2.33 -7.62 -18.72
CA ARG A 138 -1.10 -8.13 -19.33
C ARG A 138 -0.96 -7.71 -20.78
N SER A 139 -0.19 -6.65 -21.03
CA SER A 139 0.11 -6.12 -22.37
C SER A 139 0.58 -7.19 -23.36
N ALA A 140 1.41 -8.13 -22.92
CA ALA A 140 1.93 -9.21 -23.77
C ALA A 140 0.83 -10.12 -24.37
N THR A 141 -0.34 -10.16 -23.75
CA THR A 141 -1.50 -10.96 -24.21
C THR A 141 -2.69 -10.11 -24.62
N ALA A 142 -2.57 -8.79 -24.56
CA ALA A 142 -3.62 -7.84 -24.88
C ALA A 142 -3.78 -7.67 -26.41
N LEU A 143 -5.01 -7.36 -26.82
CA LEU A 143 -5.35 -6.96 -28.18
C LEU A 143 -5.14 -5.45 -28.37
N SER A 144 -5.11 -4.98 -29.61
CA SER A 144 -5.07 -3.55 -29.94
C SER A 144 -6.24 -2.80 -29.30
N ALA A 145 -5.98 -1.63 -28.72
CA ALA A 145 -7.03 -0.81 -28.16
C ALA A 145 -7.76 -0.03 -29.27
N PRO A 146 -9.09 -0.06 -29.33
CA PRO A 146 -9.87 0.86 -30.18
C PRO A 146 -9.78 2.30 -29.65
N ASP A 147 -10.50 3.23 -30.27
CA ASP A 147 -10.62 4.62 -29.79
C ASP A 147 -11.51 4.74 -28.56
N LYS A 148 -12.30 3.72 -28.25
CA LYS A 148 -13.17 3.69 -27.08
C LYS A 148 -13.07 2.36 -26.35
N ILE A 149 -12.64 2.39 -25.10
CA ILE A 149 -12.54 1.20 -24.25
C ILE A 149 -13.47 1.33 -23.04
N THR A 150 -13.87 0.19 -22.49
CA THR A 150 -14.50 0.10 -21.17
C THR A 150 -13.58 -0.67 -20.25
N THR A 151 -13.04 0.00 -19.26
CA THR A 151 -12.24 -0.63 -18.21
C THR A 151 -13.16 -1.08 -17.10
N VAL A 152 -12.99 -2.31 -16.66
CA VAL A 152 -13.72 -2.90 -15.54
C VAL A 152 -12.71 -3.32 -14.48
N GLY A 153 -12.86 -2.73 -13.31
CA GLY A 153 -12.24 -3.23 -12.09
C GLY A 153 -13.24 -4.08 -11.33
N PHE A 154 -12.77 -5.20 -10.78
CA PHE A 154 -13.50 -6.00 -9.81
C PHE A 154 -12.60 -6.31 -8.62
N TYR A 155 -13.19 -6.46 -7.44
CA TYR A 155 -12.50 -6.99 -6.27
C TYR A 155 -13.35 -8.00 -5.51
N HIS A 156 -12.62 -8.86 -4.81
CA HIS A 156 -13.11 -9.70 -3.73
C HIS A 156 -12.21 -9.44 -2.51
N SER A 157 -12.80 -9.24 -1.34
CA SER A 157 -12.07 -9.15 -0.07
C SER A 157 -12.80 -9.88 1.04
N GLN A 158 -12.03 -10.45 1.95
CA GLN A 158 -12.52 -11.02 3.19
C GLN A 158 -11.56 -10.58 4.31
N SER A 159 -12.00 -9.69 5.20
CA SER A 159 -11.14 -9.07 6.21
C SER A 159 -10.67 -10.05 7.28
N HIS A 160 -11.56 -10.95 7.72
CA HIS A 160 -11.22 -12.09 8.58
C HIS A 160 -12.03 -13.34 8.17
N PRO A 161 -11.66 -14.54 8.61
CA PRO A 161 -12.28 -15.78 8.10
C PRO A 161 -13.76 -15.99 8.46
N GLU A 162 -14.29 -15.18 9.37
CA GLU A 162 -15.71 -15.15 9.74
C GLU A 162 -16.42 -13.93 9.14
N ALA A 163 -15.69 -13.02 8.48
CA ALA A 163 -16.25 -11.89 7.78
C ALA A 163 -17.03 -12.39 6.58
N VAL A 164 -18.15 -11.73 6.29
CA VAL A 164 -18.86 -11.91 5.03
C VAL A 164 -17.95 -11.42 3.90
N PRO A 165 -17.68 -12.23 2.86
CA PRO A 165 -16.88 -11.78 1.74
C PRO A 165 -17.57 -10.61 1.03
N ALA A 166 -16.80 -9.55 0.77
CA ALA A 166 -17.24 -8.37 0.07
C ALA A 166 -16.83 -8.44 -1.40
N PHE A 167 -17.71 -7.94 -2.26
CA PHE A 167 -17.49 -7.89 -3.70
C PHE A 167 -17.88 -6.51 -4.20
N GLY A 168 -17.09 -5.97 -5.12
CA GLY A 168 -17.45 -4.73 -5.76
C GLY A 168 -16.75 -4.56 -7.08
N MET A 169 -17.22 -3.57 -7.82
CA MET A 169 -16.72 -3.25 -9.15
C MET A 169 -16.80 -1.76 -9.44
N VAL A 170 -16.04 -1.36 -10.45
CA VAL A 170 -16.20 -0.09 -11.16
C VAL A 170 -16.03 -0.35 -12.64
N ALA A 171 -16.89 0.24 -13.47
CA ALA A 171 -16.75 0.20 -14.91
C ALA A 171 -16.70 1.63 -15.43
N LYS A 172 -15.68 1.96 -16.24
CA LYS A 172 -15.49 3.27 -16.84
C LYS A 172 -15.26 3.12 -18.34
N THR A 173 -16.12 3.71 -19.14
CA THR A 173 -15.94 3.87 -20.57
C THR A 173 -15.19 5.16 -20.85
N SER A 174 -14.19 5.10 -21.71
CA SER A 174 -13.40 6.29 -22.05
C SER A 174 -12.99 6.28 -23.51
N GLU A 175 -13.02 7.47 -24.09
CA GLU A 175 -12.40 7.73 -25.37
C GLU A 175 -10.89 7.90 -25.14
N LEU A 176 -10.10 7.21 -25.94
CA LEU A 176 -8.65 7.28 -25.92
C LEU A 176 -8.23 8.36 -26.90
N ALA A 177 -7.45 9.32 -26.41
CA ALA A 177 -6.81 10.29 -27.30
C ALA A 177 -5.83 9.56 -28.24
N ALA A 178 -5.45 10.22 -29.35
CA ALA A 178 -4.39 9.76 -30.23
C ALA A 178 -3.10 9.46 -29.42
N ASP A 179 -2.26 8.57 -29.94
CA ASP A 179 -1.09 7.94 -29.26
C ASP A 179 0.03 8.92 -28.83
N ASN A 180 -0.24 10.21 -28.68
CA ASN A 180 0.69 11.18 -28.17
C ASN A 180 0.88 10.95 -26.67
N MET A 181 1.97 10.25 -26.33
CA MET A 181 2.43 10.14 -24.96
C MET A 181 2.59 11.55 -24.36
N PRO A 182 2.06 11.82 -23.16
CA PRO A 182 2.36 13.05 -22.45
C PRO A 182 3.88 13.14 -22.27
N ASN A 183 4.47 14.28 -22.63
CA ASN A 183 5.84 14.56 -22.27
C ASN A 183 5.87 15.04 -20.81
N VAL A 184 5.78 14.08 -19.89
CA VAL A 184 5.81 14.30 -18.43
C VAL A 184 7.24 14.18 -17.91
N THR A 185 7.67 15.22 -17.22
CA THR A 185 8.87 15.22 -16.38
C THR A 185 8.45 15.32 -14.93
N VAL A 186 8.90 14.37 -14.11
CA VAL A 186 8.75 14.41 -12.65
C VAL A 186 10.14 14.63 -12.08
N ASN A 187 10.32 15.73 -11.37
CA ASN A 187 11.58 16.12 -10.75
C ASN A 187 11.63 15.68 -9.27
N ASP A 188 10.48 15.63 -8.61
CA ASP A 188 10.29 15.06 -7.27
C ASP A 188 8.92 14.34 -7.20
N PRO A 189 8.76 13.27 -6.39
CA PRO A 189 9.82 12.68 -5.61
C PRO A 189 10.70 11.78 -6.48
N VAL A 190 12.00 11.83 -6.27
CA VAL A 190 12.98 10.97 -6.92
C VAL A 190 13.90 10.37 -5.86
N SER A 191 14.27 9.11 -6.03
CA SER A 191 15.40 8.55 -5.27
C SER A 191 16.59 8.45 -6.19
N ASN A 192 17.77 8.79 -5.66
CA ASN A 192 19.02 8.76 -6.41
C ASN A 192 19.91 7.56 -6.04
N THR A 193 19.60 6.88 -4.93
CA THR A 193 20.46 5.85 -4.33
C THR A 193 19.69 4.65 -3.79
N HIS A 194 18.36 4.65 -3.85
CA HIS A 194 17.51 3.65 -3.22
C HIS A 194 16.60 2.95 -4.24
N SER A 195 16.03 1.81 -3.85
CA SER A 195 15.00 1.11 -4.62
C SER A 195 13.58 1.70 -4.42
N SER A 196 13.43 2.61 -3.46
CA SER A 196 12.21 3.31 -3.08
C SER A 196 12.56 4.78 -2.79
N VAL A 197 11.62 5.70 -2.97
CA VAL A 197 11.78 7.05 -2.40
C VAL A 197 11.56 6.95 -0.90
N ARG A 198 12.59 7.23 -0.12
CA ARG A 198 12.56 7.15 1.34
C ARG A 198 12.29 8.51 1.95
N ILE A 199 11.20 8.61 2.70
CA ILE A 199 10.82 9.84 3.40
C ILE A 199 10.93 9.57 4.90
N ALA A 200 11.91 10.20 5.54
CA ALA A 200 12.15 10.05 6.96
C ALA A 200 11.52 11.21 7.75
N LEU A 201 10.63 10.86 8.67
CA LEU A 201 9.93 11.80 9.55
C LEU A 201 10.64 11.86 10.92
N GLY A 202 10.57 13.02 11.59
CA GLY A 202 11.11 13.20 12.94
C GLY A 202 12.65 13.27 13.00
N ARG A 203 13.31 13.74 11.94
CA ARG A 203 14.77 13.84 11.88
C ARG A 203 15.27 15.27 12.05
N PRO A 204 16.19 15.52 12.99
CA PRO A 204 16.73 16.87 13.19
C PRO A 204 17.65 17.32 12.04
N ALA A 205 18.15 16.39 11.21
CA ALA A 205 19.00 16.69 10.07
C ALA A 205 18.87 15.67 8.91
N PRO A 206 19.17 16.08 7.67
CA PRO A 206 19.29 15.17 6.52
C PRO A 206 20.40 14.11 6.71
N GLY A 207 20.18 12.90 6.18
CA GLY A 207 21.15 11.80 6.14
C GLY A 207 21.24 11.19 4.73
N THR A 208 22.18 10.28 4.49
CA THR A 208 22.34 9.61 3.17
C THR A 208 21.36 8.46 2.95
N ASP A 209 20.62 8.08 3.99
CA ASP A 209 19.77 6.90 4.04
C ASP A 209 18.29 7.20 3.70
N ALA A 210 17.94 8.48 3.58
CA ALA A 210 16.63 8.98 3.18
C ALA A 210 16.78 10.04 2.08
N ASP A 211 15.84 10.09 1.14
CA ASP A 211 15.83 11.09 0.07
C ASP A 211 15.28 12.43 0.56
N TYR A 212 14.32 12.37 1.50
CA TYR A 212 13.70 13.54 2.10
C TYR A 212 13.60 13.38 3.61
N THR A 213 13.91 14.43 4.36
CA THR A 213 13.90 14.43 5.83
C THR A 213 13.10 15.59 6.38
N TYR A 214 12.20 15.31 7.33
CA TYR A 214 11.42 16.34 8.00
C TYR A 214 11.76 16.40 9.48
N SER A 215 12.19 17.57 9.96
CA SER A 215 12.28 17.83 11.41
C SER A 215 10.88 18.02 11.96
N GLN A 216 10.51 17.19 12.94
CA GLN A 216 9.26 17.32 13.66
C GLN A 216 9.59 17.45 15.13
N ASP A 217 9.59 18.70 15.60
CA ASP A 217 9.93 19.04 16.98
C ASP A 217 8.74 18.76 17.93
N THR A 218 7.53 18.59 17.39
CA THR A 218 6.30 18.23 18.11
C THR A 218 5.50 17.23 17.29
N ASN A 219 5.19 16.07 17.87
CA ASN A 219 4.88 14.83 17.14
C ASN A 219 3.37 14.50 17.06
N ASP A 220 2.50 15.46 17.39
CA ASP A 220 1.09 15.16 17.66
C ASP A 220 0.28 14.82 16.40
N ASN A 221 0.80 15.11 15.19
CA ASN A 221 0.19 14.78 13.90
C ASN A 221 1.19 14.99 12.73
N PRO A 222 2.03 14.01 12.36
CA PRO A 222 2.95 14.16 11.24
C PRO A 222 2.19 14.36 9.93
N ILE A 223 2.25 15.57 9.38
CA ILE A 223 1.80 15.87 8.03
C ILE A 223 2.88 15.40 7.06
N LEU A 224 2.49 14.66 6.04
CA LEU A 224 3.41 14.26 5.00
C LEU A 224 3.34 15.22 3.81
N LEU A 225 4.40 16.01 3.63
CA LEU A 225 4.70 16.60 2.33
C LEU A 225 5.51 15.57 1.53
N VAL A 226 4.88 14.87 0.59
CA VAL A 226 5.64 14.25 -0.49
C VAL A 226 6.06 15.39 -1.40
N PRO A 227 7.35 15.72 -1.53
CA PRO A 227 7.74 16.72 -2.49
C PRO A 227 7.35 16.23 -3.87
N PHE A 228 6.65 17.06 -4.60
CA PHE A 228 6.07 16.69 -5.87
C PHE A 228 6.23 17.86 -6.84
N THR A 229 7.19 17.76 -7.73
CA THR A 229 7.49 18.83 -8.68
C THR A 229 7.68 18.26 -10.07
N GLY A 230 7.30 19.01 -11.08
CA GLY A 230 7.42 18.55 -12.46
C GLY A 230 6.65 19.38 -13.46
N THR A 231 6.65 18.89 -14.69
CA THR A 231 6.01 19.53 -15.84
C THR A 231 5.36 18.51 -16.76
N VAL A 232 4.30 18.92 -17.46
CA VAL A 232 3.74 18.19 -18.59
C VAL A 232 3.54 19.13 -19.76
N ASP A 233 4.00 18.74 -20.95
CA ASP A 233 3.56 19.34 -22.21
C ASP A 233 2.33 18.58 -22.70
N VAL A 234 1.17 19.24 -22.66
CA VAL A 234 -0.12 18.63 -23.04
C VAL A 234 -0.32 18.59 -24.56
N GLN A 235 0.56 19.25 -25.34
CA GLN A 235 0.51 19.32 -26.80
C GLN A 235 -0.83 19.80 -27.38
N ALA A 236 -1.65 20.48 -26.57
CA ALA A 236 -2.97 20.98 -26.92
C ALA A 236 -3.24 22.32 -26.24
N PRO A 237 -4.03 23.22 -26.85
CA PRO A 237 -4.36 24.52 -26.24
C PRO A 237 -5.02 24.36 -24.86
N LEU A 238 -4.41 24.98 -23.85
CA LEU A 238 -4.90 24.97 -22.48
C LEU A 238 -6.14 25.86 -22.30
N GLY A 239 -7.13 25.37 -21.55
CA GLY A 239 -8.35 26.10 -21.23
C GLY A 239 -8.31 26.72 -19.83
N ASN A 240 -9.12 27.76 -19.60
CA ASN A 240 -9.38 28.35 -18.29
C ASN A 240 -8.14 28.90 -17.55
N VAL A 241 -7.09 29.33 -18.25
CA VAL A 241 -5.87 29.90 -17.61
C VAL A 241 -5.94 31.44 -17.60
N ASP A 242 -5.66 32.08 -16.46
CA ASP A 242 -5.61 33.53 -16.33
C ASP A 242 -4.28 34.15 -16.82
N GLY A 243 -4.18 35.49 -16.76
CA GLY A 243 -2.97 36.21 -17.18
C GLY A 243 -1.71 35.95 -16.34
N ASN A 244 -1.85 35.32 -15.16
CA ASN A 244 -0.74 34.92 -14.30
C ASN A 244 -0.36 33.45 -14.49
N GLY A 245 -1.04 32.73 -15.40
CA GLY A 245 -0.80 31.31 -15.63
C GLY A 245 -1.54 30.39 -14.66
N HIS A 246 -2.52 30.87 -13.89
CA HIS A 246 -3.29 30.01 -12.98
C HIS A 246 -4.58 29.51 -13.62
N PHE A 247 -4.96 28.27 -13.31
CA PHE A 247 -6.26 27.74 -13.71
C PHE A 247 -7.39 28.38 -12.89
N THR A 248 -8.33 28.99 -13.58
CA THR A 248 -9.52 29.65 -13.00
C THR A 248 -10.67 28.68 -12.74
N SER A 249 -10.71 27.55 -13.45
CA SER A 249 -11.71 26.48 -13.26
C SER A 249 -11.33 25.20 -14.03
N GLY A 250 -11.92 24.06 -13.64
CA GLY A 250 -11.84 22.80 -14.39
C GLY A 250 -10.56 21.99 -14.19
N LEU A 251 -9.52 22.53 -13.54
CA LEU A 251 -8.38 21.73 -13.08
C LEU A 251 -8.83 20.84 -11.92
N VAL A 252 -8.64 19.54 -12.06
CA VAL A 252 -8.83 18.57 -10.98
C VAL A 252 -7.50 17.91 -10.67
N LEU A 253 -7.13 17.91 -9.39
CA LEU A 253 -5.96 17.24 -8.85
C LEU A 253 -6.44 16.25 -7.80
N ASN A 254 -6.08 14.98 -7.97
CA ASN A 254 -6.45 13.93 -7.02
C ASN A 254 -5.20 13.17 -6.60
N THR A 255 -4.83 13.30 -5.34
CA THR A 255 -3.68 12.61 -4.79
C THR A 255 -4.15 11.51 -3.86
N ARG A 256 -3.55 10.34 -4.01
CA ARG A 256 -3.88 9.15 -3.23
C ARG A 256 -2.60 8.46 -2.81
N LEU A 257 -2.52 8.22 -1.52
CA LEU A 257 -1.47 7.41 -0.92
C LEU A 257 -2.10 6.11 -0.47
N TYR A 258 -1.62 4.99 -1.01
CA TYR A 258 -2.12 3.67 -0.67
C TYR A 258 -1.08 2.91 0.13
N TRP A 259 -1.41 2.52 1.35
CA TRP A 259 -0.60 1.61 2.16
C TRP A 259 -1.38 0.32 2.41
N VAL A 260 -0.84 -0.63 3.19
CA VAL A 260 -1.48 -1.95 3.34
C VAL A 260 -2.82 -1.93 4.05
N SER A 261 -3.18 -0.84 4.69
CA SER A 261 -4.29 -0.84 5.63
C SER A 261 -5.10 0.43 5.56
N GLY A 262 -4.98 1.14 4.44
CA GLY A 262 -5.69 2.39 4.21
C GLY A 262 -5.26 3.11 2.94
N VAL A 263 -6.12 4.05 2.55
CA VAL A 263 -5.85 5.06 1.53
C VAL A 263 -6.07 6.41 2.18
N THR A 264 -5.15 7.34 1.95
CA THR A 264 -5.45 8.75 2.18
C THR A 264 -5.89 9.33 0.88
N TYR A 265 -7.10 9.87 0.88
CA TYR A 265 -7.53 10.80 -0.15
C TYR A 265 -7.06 12.19 0.24
N ILE A 266 -6.17 12.72 -0.58
CA ILE A 266 -5.66 14.06 -0.49
C ILE A 266 -6.37 14.83 -1.62
N ASN A 267 -7.55 15.39 -1.30
CA ASN A 267 -8.30 16.17 -2.28
C ASN A 267 -7.66 17.55 -2.45
N GLY A 268 -7.34 17.90 -3.70
CA GLY A 268 -6.84 19.23 -4.06
C GLY A 268 -7.92 20.30 -3.90
N GLY A 269 -8.02 20.93 -2.74
CA GLY A 269 -8.76 22.18 -2.58
C GLY A 269 -8.12 23.34 -3.36
N ALA A 270 -8.83 24.47 -3.49
CA ALA A 270 -8.36 25.69 -4.17
C ALA A 270 -6.93 26.18 -3.84
N PRO A 271 -6.40 26.08 -2.60
CA PRO A 271 -4.99 26.45 -2.35
C PRO A 271 -3.98 25.52 -3.01
N ASN A 272 -4.33 24.26 -3.31
CA ASN A 272 -3.41 23.32 -3.96
C ASN A 272 -3.26 23.60 -5.47
N THR A 273 -4.27 24.19 -6.11
CA THR A 273 -4.22 24.53 -7.53
C THR A 273 -3.36 25.77 -7.81
N GLN A 274 -3.07 26.60 -6.80
CA GLN A 274 -2.19 27.78 -6.96
C GLN A 274 -0.73 27.40 -7.20
N LEU A 275 -0.31 26.22 -6.72
CA LEU A 275 1.02 25.66 -6.98
C LEU A 275 1.13 24.99 -8.34
N VAL A 276 0.04 25.01 -9.13
CA VAL A 276 0.01 24.57 -10.52
C VAL A 276 -0.14 25.78 -11.43
N THR A 277 0.83 25.98 -12.31
CA THR A 277 0.84 27.05 -13.29
C THR A 277 0.86 26.49 -14.71
N ALA A 278 0.39 27.29 -15.66
CA ALA A 278 0.25 26.94 -17.06
C ALA A 278 0.83 28.05 -17.94
N ASN A 279 1.62 27.65 -18.93
CA ASN A 279 2.08 28.51 -20.00
C ASN A 279 1.23 28.20 -21.25
N THR A 280 0.33 29.10 -21.61
CA THR A 280 -0.59 28.94 -22.75
C THR A 280 0.10 29.12 -24.11
N GLN A 281 1.30 29.70 -24.15
CA GLN A 281 2.09 29.83 -25.37
C GLN A 281 2.82 28.53 -25.72
N THR A 282 3.24 27.77 -24.71
CA THR A 282 3.96 26.50 -24.87
C THR A 282 3.13 25.27 -24.54
N ASN A 283 1.90 25.44 -24.03
CA ASN A 283 1.03 24.37 -23.52
C ASN A 283 1.70 23.50 -22.43
N VAL A 284 2.56 24.12 -21.63
CA VAL A 284 3.25 23.43 -20.53
C VAL A 284 2.56 23.76 -19.23
N VAL A 285 2.19 22.73 -18.48
CA VAL A 285 1.71 22.82 -17.10
C VAL A 285 2.84 22.44 -16.16
N THR A 286 3.06 23.24 -15.12
CA THR A 286 4.09 23.04 -14.09
C THR A 286 3.42 22.92 -12.73
N TRP A 287 3.84 21.96 -11.92
CA TRP A 287 3.43 21.87 -10.51
C TRP A 287 4.67 21.95 -9.61
N ASN A 288 4.55 22.65 -8.49
CA ASN A 288 5.68 22.92 -7.61
C ASN A 288 5.31 22.77 -6.12
N TYR A 289 5.25 21.52 -5.66
CA TYR A 289 5.18 21.18 -4.23
C TYR A 289 6.60 20.86 -3.74
N ALA A 290 7.45 21.89 -3.62
CA ALA A 290 8.88 21.72 -3.33
C ALA A 290 9.15 21.15 -1.92
N TYR A 291 10.24 20.39 -1.81
CA TYR A 291 10.80 19.97 -0.53
C TYR A 291 11.30 21.16 0.28
N ASN A 292 10.97 21.20 1.57
CA ASN A 292 11.51 22.18 2.51
C ASN A 292 11.94 21.49 3.82
N ALA A 293 13.25 21.28 3.97
CA ALA A 293 13.86 20.59 5.12
C ALA A 293 13.66 21.31 6.47
N THR A 294 13.42 22.62 6.47
CA THR A 294 13.33 23.44 7.69
C THR A 294 11.89 23.80 8.08
N GLN A 295 10.91 23.38 7.28
CA GLN A 295 9.52 23.70 7.56
C GLN A 295 9.02 22.87 8.75
N SER A 296 8.89 23.53 9.92
CA SER A 296 8.06 23.02 11.00
C SER A 296 6.63 22.97 10.47
N LEU A 297 6.11 21.76 10.28
CA LEU A 297 4.78 21.54 9.73
C LEU A 297 3.75 21.97 10.77
N THR A 298 3.42 23.26 10.79
CA THR A 298 2.21 23.71 11.47
C THR A 298 1.04 23.22 10.61
N TYR A 299 0.12 22.47 11.22
CA TYR A 299 -1.11 22.04 10.56
C TYR A 299 -1.79 23.22 9.88
N ASP A 300 -1.72 23.27 8.55
CA ASP A 300 -2.50 24.18 7.73
C ASP A 300 -3.71 23.40 7.20
N PRO A 301 -4.90 23.52 7.82
CA PRO A 301 -6.11 22.86 7.37
C PRO A 301 -6.54 23.27 5.96
N THR A 302 -5.94 24.33 5.40
CA THR A 302 -6.29 24.82 4.06
C THR A 302 -5.44 24.18 2.97
N ALA A 303 -4.15 23.89 3.22
CA ALA A 303 -3.29 23.19 2.27
C ALA A 303 -3.66 21.70 2.23
N GLY A 304 -4.50 21.30 1.27
CA GLY A 304 -5.13 19.99 1.21
C GLY A 304 -4.19 18.77 1.09
N VAL A 305 -2.87 18.97 1.08
CA VAL A 305 -1.82 17.93 1.24
C VAL A 305 -1.56 17.59 2.72
N ASN A 306 -2.13 18.36 3.65
CA ASN A 306 -1.77 18.39 5.07
C ASN A 306 -2.81 17.79 6.02
N ASN A 307 -3.51 16.73 5.62
CA ASN A 307 -4.47 16.10 6.53
C ASN A 307 -3.74 15.07 7.43
N PRO A 308 -3.90 15.08 8.77
CA PRO A 308 -3.44 13.99 9.62
C PRO A 308 -4.07 12.68 9.14
N VAL A 309 -3.22 11.80 8.64
CA VAL A 309 -3.61 10.47 8.20
C VAL A 309 -3.59 9.57 9.44
N ASN A 310 -4.66 8.80 9.66
CA ASN A 310 -4.59 7.64 10.55
C ASN A 310 -3.77 6.57 9.84
N TRP A 311 -2.47 6.65 10.02
CA TRP A 311 -1.55 5.73 9.39
C TRP A 311 -1.75 4.34 9.92
N SER A 312 -1.60 3.35 9.03
CA SER A 312 -1.64 1.97 9.44
C SER A 312 -0.39 1.25 8.93
N PRO A 313 0.13 0.27 9.69
CA PRO A 313 1.55 -0.02 9.68
C PRO A 313 2.02 -0.75 8.41
N ASP A 314 3.31 -0.53 8.09
CA ASP A 314 4.27 -1.59 7.74
C ASP A 314 4.67 -1.87 6.28
N ASN A 315 4.71 -0.90 5.36
CA ASN A 315 5.06 -1.22 3.95
C ASN A 315 5.29 -0.02 3.02
N GLN A 316 5.86 -0.35 1.84
CA GLN A 316 5.89 0.52 0.66
C GLN A 316 4.49 1.07 0.39
N THR A 317 4.40 2.39 0.31
CA THR A 317 3.20 3.12 -0.05
C THR A 317 3.20 3.38 -1.54
N ALA A 318 2.14 2.96 -2.22
CA ALA A 318 1.94 3.35 -3.60
C ALA A 318 1.44 4.79 -3.65
N PHE A 319 2.15 5.60 -4.41
CA PHE A 319 1.77 6.96 -4.72
C PHE A 319 0.96 6.97 -6.01
N PHE A 320 -0.13 7.72 -6.00
CA PHE A 320 -0.91 8.04 -7.18
C PHE A 320 -1.32 9.50 -7.17
N PHE A 321 -1.09 10.16 -8.29
CA PHE A 321 -1.50 11.54 -8.49
C PHE A 321 -2.11 11.67 -9.88
N GLU A 322 -3.39 11.97 -9.94
CA GLU A 322 -4.14 12.21 -11.18
C GLU A 322 -4.24 13.70 -11.47
N PHE A 323 -3.99 14.05 -12.73
CA PHE A 323 -4.26 15.36 -13.29
C PHE A 323 -5.42 15.26 -14.28
N GLN A 324 -6.40 16.17 -14.16
CA GLN A 324 -7.36 16.45 -15.23
C GLN A 324 -7.23 17.94 -15.58
N ILE A 325 -6.57 18.21 -16.71
CA ILE A 325 -6.22 19.55 -17.16
C ILE A 325 -7.26 20.01 -18.19
N PRO A 326 -7.94 21.16 -17.98
CA PRO A 326 -8.90 21.67 -18.95
C PRO A 326 -8.21 22.12 -20.23
N LEU A 327 -8.81 21.79 -21.38
CA LEU A 327 -8.34 22.17 -22.70
C LEU A 327 -9.33 23.15 -23.36
N ALA A 328 -8.86 24.07 -24.19
CA ALA A 328 -9.69 25.15 -24.74
C ALA A 328 -10.68 24.69 -25.82
N THR A 329 -10.35 23.65 -26.59
CA THR A 329 -11.08 23.27 -27.83
C THR A 329 -11.11 21.78 -28.25
N PRO A 330 -10.47 20.79 -27.60
CA PRO A 330 -10.57 19.39 -28.04
C PRO A 330 -11.75 18.62 -27.41
N ILE A 331 -12.14 17.52 -28.06
CA ILE A 331 -12.91 16.42 -27.50
C ILE A 331 -11.90 15.28 -27.25
N PRO A 332 -11.68 14.83 -26.00
CA PRO A 332 -12.34 15.27 -24.76
C PRO A 332 -11.88 16.66 -24.28
N PRO A 333 -12.72 17.39 -23.50
CA PRO A 333 -12.43 18.75 -23.02
C PRO A 333 -11.35 18.81 -21.93
N THR A 334 -10.80 17.67 -21.55
CA THR A 334 -9.80 17.53 -20.49
C THR A 334 -8.69 16.59 -20.94
N TYR A 335 -7.45 16.98 -20.67
CA TYR A 335 -6.29 16.10 -20.74
C TYR A 335 -6.12 15.38 -19.42
N SER A 336 -5.99 14.04 -19.44
CA SER A 336 -5.76 13.26 -18.23
C SER A 336 -4.47 12.47 -18.30
N PHE A 337 -3.66 12.57 -17.25
CA PHE A 337 -2.50 11.72 -17.03
C PHE A 337 -2.27 11.55 -15.53
N ASN A 338 -1.47 10.55 -15.18
CA ASN A 338 -1.19 10.18 -13.80
C ASN A 338 0.33 10.12 -13.56
N VAL A 339 0.72 10.35 -12.31
CA VAL A 339 2.01 9.91 -11.78
C VAL A 339 1.74 8.77 -10.80
N CYS A 340 2.36 7.61 -10.99
CA CYS A 340 2.10 6.42 -10.19
C CYS A 340 3.38 5.65 -9.83
N SER A 341 3.39 4.88 -8.73
CA SER A 341 4.56 4.09 -8.33
C SER A 341 4.93 2.94 -9.30
N THR A 342 6.23 2.61 -9.38
CA THR A 342 6.84 1.46 -10.11
C THR A 342 6.60 0.13 -9.37
N ASP A 343 7.22 -0.95 -9.88
CA ASP A 343 7.26 -2.31 -9.31
C ASP A 343 5.96 -3.11 -9.36
N TRP A 344 5.16 -2.87 -10.40
CA TRP A 344 4.01 -3.70 -10.75
C TRP A 344 4.27 -4.36 -12.10
N PRO A 345 3.82 -5.61 -12.31
CA PRO A 345 4.03 -6.28 -13.59
C PRO A 345 3.41 -5.47 -14.73
N ASP A 346 3.95 -5.70 -15.92
CA ASP A 346 3.47 -5.19 -17.20
C ASP A 346 3.74 -3.70 -17.47
N GLN A 347 3.72 -3.36 -18.76
CA GLN A 347 4.00 -2.01 -19.22
C GLN A 347 2.88 -1.06 -18.78
N PRO A 348 3.21 0.10 -18.18
CA PRO A 348 2.19 1.10 -17.84
C PRO A 348 1.49 1.58 -19.12
N SER A 349 0.27 2.08 -18.99
CA SER A 349 -0.28 2.90 -20.08
C SER A 349 0.61 4.11 -20.30
N VAL A 350 0.59 4.62 -21.53
CA VAL A 350 1.21 5.91 -21.87
C VAL A 350 0.72 7.06 -21.00
N TYR A 351 -0.42 6.91 -20.32
CA TYR A 351 -1.02 7.91 -19.43
C TYR A 351 -0.50 7.87 -17.98
N CYS A 352 0.28 6.86 -17.54
CA CYS A 352 0.96 6.92 -16.25
C CYS A 352 2.48 7.13 -16.40
N LYS A 353 2.98 8.25 -15.86
CA LYS A 353 4.40 8.46 -15.59
C LYS A 353 4.79 7.75 -14.29
N GLN A 354 5.72 6.81 -14.38
CA GLN A 354 6.12 6.04 -13.21
C GLN A 354 7.20 6.74 -12.36
N ILE A 355 7.11 6.60 -11.03
CA ILE A 355 8.12 6.97 -10.03
C ILE A 355 8.39 5.79 -9.10
N GLN A 356 9.50 5.76 -8.36
CA GLN A 356 9.72 4.70 -7.37
C GLN A 356 8.62 4.69 -6.28
N PRO A 357 8.29 3.53 -5.67
CA PRO A 357 7.37 3.48 -4.54
C PRO A 357 7.89 4.31 -3.38
N LEU A 358 6.97 4.89 -2.59
CA LEU A 358 7.34 5.63 -1.39
C LEU A 358 7.53 4.66 -0.23
N GLU A 359 8.46 4.96 0.66
CA GLU A 359 8.68 4.21 1.89
C GLU A 359 8.63 5.14 3.10
N PHE A 360 7.67 4.88 3.99
CA PHE A 360 7.57 5.51 5.31
C PHE A 360 8.03 4.55 6.37
N TRP A 361 8.75 5.07 7.36
CA TRP A 361 9.32 4.25 8.42
C TRP A 361 8.54 4.43 9.74
N TRP A 362 8.18 3.30 10.37
CA TRP A 362 7.25 3.24 11.51
C TRP A 362 7.93 2.90 12.83
N HIS A 363 7.26 3.24 13.92
CA HIS A 363 7.71 3.19 15.30
C HIS A 363 6.97 2.12 16.14
N CYS A 364 7.64 1.39 17.03
CA CYS A 364 7.06 0.18 17.65
C CYS A 364 7.44 -0.12 19.11
N LEU A 365 8.41 0.59 19.70
CA LEU A 365 8.79 0.49 21.12
C LEU A 365 8.49 1.81 21.83
N ALA A 366 7.95 1.78 23.04
CA ALA A 366 7.58 3.02 23.74
C ALA A 366 8.80 3.93 23.99
N GLU A 367 8.57 5.25 23.96
CA GLU A 367 9.53 6.27 24.40
C GLU A 367 10.14 5.92 25.78
N GLY A 368 11.43 6.23 25.96
CA GLY A 368 12.17 5.92 27.18
C GLY A 368 12.71 4.49 27.23
N THR A 369 12.40 3.64 26.25
CA THR A 369 13.01 2.30 26.12
C THR A 369 14.52 2.41 26.00
N LEU A 370 15.26 1.77 26.90
CA LEU A 370 16.73 1.80 26.93
C LEU A 370 17.32 0.77 25.96
N VAL A 371 18.05 1.25 24.96
CA VAL A 371 18.76 0.42 24.00
C VAL A 371 20.23 0.31 24.38
N THR A 372 20.76 -0.91 24.37
CA THR A 372 22.18 -1.17 24.64
C THR A 372 23.04 -0.81 23.43
N LEU A 373 23.95 0.15 23.62
CA LEU A 373 24.92 0.56 22.61
C LEU A 373 26.09 -0.45 22.51
N ALA A 374 26.86 -0.37 21.43
CA ALA A 374 28.02 -1.23 21.20
C ALA A 374 29.04 -1.21 22.37
N ASP A 375 29.26 -0.03 22.96
CA ASP A 375 30.16 0.17 24.10
C ASP A 375 29.63 -0.38 25.44
N GLY A 376 28.38 -0.89 25.45
CA GLY A 376 27.71 -1.41 26.64
C GLY A 376 26.97 -0.37 27.48
N SER A 377 27.04 0.90 27.12
CA SER A 377 26.15 1.92 27.69
C SER A 377 24.72 1.74 27.19
N THR A 378 23.77 2.44 27.80
CA THR A 378 22.36 2.46 27.35
C THR A 378 21.94 3.87 26.99
N ARG A 379 21.01 3.99 26.05
CA ARG A 379 20.39 5.26 25.66
C ARG A 379 18.92 5.04 25.36
N GLU A 380 18.09 6.00 25.71
CA GLU A 380 16.67 5.99 25.34
C GLU A 380 16.54 5.98 23.81
N ILE A 381 15.61 5.16 23.30
CA ILE A 381 15.47 4.89 21.87
C ILE A 381 15.17 6.17 21.06
N GLU A 382 14.40 7.09 21.61
CA GLU A 382 14.13 8.42 21.06
C GLU A 382 15.31 9.40 21.21
N LYS A 383 16.49 8.94 21.61
CA LYS A 383 17.71 9.74 21.60
C LYS A 383 18.82 9.08 20.78
N ILE A 384 18.50 7.98 20.12
CA ILE A 384 19.38 7.28 19.18
C ILE A 384 19.18 7.87 17.79
N ASP A 385 20.28 8.03 17.07
CA ASP A 385 20.35 8.48 15.68
C ASP A 385 21.44 7.68 14.94
N ASN A 386 21.76 8.09 13.71
CA ASN A 386 22.73 7.40 12.85
C ASN A 386 24.20 7.61 13.24
N THR A 387 24.49 8.24 14.38
CA THR A 387 25.87 8.45 14.86
C THR A 387 26.35 7.35 15.79
N VAL A 388 25.48 6.39 16.13
CA VAL A 388 25.79 5.33 17.10
C VAL A 388 25.66 3.93 16.50
N ARG A 389 26.31 2.98 17.16
CA ARG A 389 26.16 1.54 16.91
C ARG A 389 25.50 0.88 18.12
N VAL A 390 24.63 -0.08 17.87
CA VAL A 390 23.90 -0.83 18.91
C VAL A 390 24.39 -2.26 18.98
N ARG A 391 24.30 -2.86 20.17
CA ARG A 391 24.61 -4.27 20.36
C ARG A 391 23.50 -5.14 19.79
N THR A 392 23.86 -6.14 19.00
CA THR A 392 22.91 -7.13 18.47
C THR A 392 22.75 -8.31 19.41
N GLY A 393 21.57 -8.92 19.42
CA GLY A 393 21.29 -10.08 20.25
C GLY A 393 21.76 -11.41 19.64
N GLN A 394 21.84 -11.50 18.32
CA GLN A 394 22.41 -12.68 17.65
C GLN A 394 23.90 -12.47 17.36
N GLY A 395 24.77 -13.24 18.03
CA GLY A 395 26.20 -13.33 17.71
C GLY A 395 27.13 -12.31 18.41
N LYS A 396 26.65 -11.54 19.38
CA LYS A 396 27.41 -10.47 20.08
C LYS A 396 28.02 -9.42 19.12
N GLY A 397 27.40 -9.24 17.96
CA GLY A 397 27.82 -8.24 16.99
C GLY A 397 27.36 -6.84 17.36
N GLU A 398 27.75 -5.89 16.53
CA GLU A 398 27.26 -4.51 16.58
C GLU A 398 26.83 -4.09 15.17
N LEU A 399 25.74 -3.35 15.09
CA LEU A 399 25.27 -2.76 13.85
C LEU A 399 25.15 -1.25 14.02
N GLY A 400 25.52 -0.52 12.99
CA GLY A 400 25.25 0.89 12.88
C GLY A 400 23.76 1.14 12.74
N VAL A 401 23.30 2.19 13.41
CA VAL A 401 21.94 2.68 13.21
C VAL A 401 21.93 3.43 11.88
N GLU A 402 21.12 2.96 10.94
CA GLU A 402 20.81 3.73 9.74
C GLU A 402 19.80 4.84 10.09
N ALA A 403 18.80 4.49 10.90
CA ALA A 403 17.69 5.38 11.21
C ALA A 403 17.03 5.09 12.56
N THR A 404 16.41 6.14 13.11
CA THR A 404 15.41 6.02 14.17
C THR A 404 14.09 6.61 13.68
N THR A 405 13.02 5.84 13.81
CA THR A 405 11.65 6.24 13.48
C THR A 405 10.92 6.63 14.75
N ARG A 406 9.98 7.57 14.68
CA ARG A 406 9.19 8.02 15.84
C ARG A 406 7.81 8.49 15.44
N GLY A 407 6.86 8.40 16.37
CA GLY A 407 5.50 8.89 16.18
C GLY A 407 4.53 8.37 17.22
N GLN A 408 3.33 8.92 17.23
CA GLN A 408 2.27 8.56 18.17
C GLN A 408 1.61 7.25 17.76
N HIS A 409 1.51 6.30 18.70
CA HIS A 409 0.77 5.06 18.48
C HIS A 409 -0.54 5.09 19.26
N ARG A 410 -1.65 5.33 18.57
CA ARG A 410 -2.98 5.33 19.18
C ARG A 410 -3.65 3.97 18.97
N VAL A 411 -4.09 3.34 20.04
CA VAL A 411 -4.86 2.10 19.96
C VAL A 411 -6.28 2.42 19.50
N VAL A 412 -6.55 2.29 18.20
CA VAL A 412 -7.89 2.53 17.61
C VAL A 412 -8.78 1.28 17.71
N GLN A 413 -8.18 0.08 17.81
CA GLN A 413 -8.89 -1.19 17.94
C GLN A 413 -8.22 -2.09 18.99
N PRO A 414 -8.67 -2.08 20.26
CA PRO A 414 -8.05 -2.88 21.32
C PRO A 414 -8.17 -4.40 21.09
N ASN A 415 -9.08 -4.82 20.21
CA ASN A 415 -9.30 -6.23 19.85
C ASN A 415 -8.45 -6.69 18.65
N ALA A 416 -7.62 -5.82 18.07
CA ALA A 416 -6.70 -6.18 16.98
C ALA A 416 -5.31 -6.51 17.56
N PRO A 417 -4.94 -7.79 17.72
CA PRO A 417 -3.76 -8.18 18.51
C PRO A 417 -2.46 -7.56 18.00
N ARG A 418 -2.31 -7.36 16.70
CA ARG A 418 -1.07 -6.77 16.13
C ARG A 418 -0.97 -5.26 16.33
N SER A 419 -2.10 -4.56 16.46
CA SER A 419 -2.15 -3.10 16.64
C SER A 419 -2.24 -2.68 18.11
N ALA A 420 -2.53 -3.63 19.01
CA ALA A 420 -2.51 -3.40 20.45
C ALA A 420 -1.09 -3.08 20.97
N VAL A 421 -1.03 -2.43 22.13
CA VAL A 421 0.22 -2.21 22.87
C VAL A 421 0.30 -3.23 23.99
N TYR A 422 1.45 -3.89 24.10
CA TYR A 422 1.73 -4.88 25.11
C TYR A 422 2.81 -4.38 26.06
N ARG A 423 2.65 -4.68 27.34
CA ARG A 423 3.72 -4.71 28.32
C ARG A 423 4.17 -6.15 28.51
N LEU A 424 5.40 -6.42 28.10
CA LEU A 424 6.08 -7.69 28.31
C LEU A 424 6.93 -7.59 29.58
N THR A 425 6.70 -8.51 30.53
CA THR A 425 7.56 -8.67 31.71
C THR A 425 8.19 -10.05 31.71
N THR A 426 9.51 -10.14 31.87
CA THR A 426 10.22 -11.43 31.97
C THR A 426 10.37 -11.92 33.41
N ALA A 427 10.73 -13.18 33.59
CA ALA A 427 10.95 -13.80 34.91
C ALA A 427 12.11 -13.14 35.67
N LYS A 428 13.13 -12.62 34.97
CA LYS A 428 14.21 -11.82 35.58
C LYS A 428 13.83 -10.35 35.81
N GLY A 429 12.57 -9.95 35.58
CA GLY A 429 12.07 -8.62 35.89
C GLY A 429 12.34 -7.55 34.83
N ARG A 430 12.67 -7.93 33.60
CA ARG A 430 12.76 -6.98 32.48
C ARG A 430 11.36 -6.54 32.07
N ASP A 431 11.20 -5.27 31.76
CA ASP A 431 9.93 -4.67 31.34
C ASP A 431 10.15 -3.97 29.99
N LEU A 432 9.32 -4.31 29.00
CA LEU A 432 9.36 -3.71 27.68
C LEU A 432 7.93 -3.43 27.22
N VAL A 433 7.69 -2.21 26.76
CA VAL A 433 6.41 -1.80 26.15
C VAL A 433 6.59 -1.69 24.63
N LEU A 434 5.79 -2.45 23.90
CA LEU A 434 5.92 -2.62 22.46
C LEU A 434 4.57 -2.87 21.78
N THR A 435 4.46 -2.52 20.50
CA THR A 435 3.28 -2.88 19.70
C THR A 435 3.21 -4.38 19.46
N GLY A 436 2.01 -4.94 19.33
CA GLY A 436 1.78 -6.38 19.15
C GLY A 436 2.46 -6.97 17.91
N GLY A 437 2.60 -6.19 16.85
CA GLY A 437 3.33 -6.59 15.64
C GLY A 437 4.86 -6.66 15.80
N HIS A 438 5.43 -6.11 16.88
CA HIS A 438 6.88 -5.96 17.00
C HIS A 438 7.57 -7.31 17.26
N PRO A 439 8.59 -7.68 16.46
CA PRO A 439 9.28 -8.96 16.60
C PRO A 439 10.18 -8.99 17.83
N VAL A 440 10.00 -10.02 18.66
CA VAL A 440 10.84 -10.37 19.80
C VAL A 440 11.61 -11.64 19.43
N ALA A 441 12.92 -11.67 19.71
CA ALA A 441 13.72 -12.83 19.42
C ALA A 441 13.51 -13.93 20.44
N THR A 442 13.32 -15.16 19.96
CA THR A 442 13.26 -16.40 20.74
C THR A 442 14.39 -17.32 20.28
N PRO A 443 14.70 -18.40 21.02
CA PRO A 443 15.65 -19.41 20.57
C PRO A 443 15.29 -20.04 19.21
N SER A 444 14.02 -20.01 18.81
CA SER A 444 13.51 -20.57 17.56
C SER A 444 13.43 -19.55 16.42
N GLY A 445 13.74 -18.27 16.67
CA GLY A 445 13.62 -17.18 15.71
C GLY A 445 12.78 -16.01 16.21
N LEU A 446 12.47 -15.08 15.32
CA LEU A 446 11.65 -13.91 15.64
C LEU A 446 10.16 -14.27 15.72
N VAL A 447 9.51 -13.85 16.79
CA VAL A 447 8.06 -14.03 17.03
C VAL A 447 7.47 -12.65 17.33
N VAL A 448 6.33 -12.30 16.72
CA VAL A 448 5.67 -11.01 17.02
C VAL A 448 5.13 -11.02 18.45
N ALA A 449 5.17 -9.89 19.13
CA ALA A 449 4.80 -9.78 20.54
C ALA A 449 3.40 -10.33 20.85
N SER A 450 2.42 -10.13 19.96
CA SER A 450 1.05 -10.63 20.11
C SER A 450 0.91 -12.16 20.08
N ASP A 451 1.92 -12.88 19.59
CA ASP A 451 1.96 -14.34 19.54
C ASP A 451 2.74 -14.98 20.69
N LEU A 452 3.41 -14.16 21.51
CA LEU A 452 4.07 -14.66 22.70
C LEU A 452 3.04 -15.15 23.73
N THR A 453 3.44 -16.15 24.50
CA THR A 453 2.63 -16.69 25.59
C THR A 453 3.40 -16.65 26.90
N ILE A 454 2.69 -16.60 28.03
CA ILE A 454 3.33 -16.74 29.34
C ILE A 454 4.05 -18.10 29.38
N GLY A 455 5.30 -18.10 29.82
CA GLY A 455 6.17 -19.26 29.79
C GLY A 455 7.01 -19.41 28.52
N ALA A 456 6.79 -18.61 27.48
CA ALA A 456 7.61 -18.62 26.28
C ALA A 456 9.05 -18.14 26.58
N GLU A 457 10.03 -18.76 25.93
CA GLU A 457 11.43 -18.34 26.00
C GLU A 457 11.71 -17.17 25.05
N VAL A 458 12.44 -16.18 25.53
CA VAL A 458 12.92 -15.03 24.76
C VAL A 458 14.43 -14.89 24.92
N LEU A 459 15.09 -14.37 23.89
CA LEU A 459 16.49 -13.99 23.97
C LEU A 459 16.60 -12.64 24.69
N ALA A 460 17.53 -12.58 25.63
CA ALA A 460 17.87 -11.42 26.43
C ALA A 460 19.38 -11.18 26.38
N GLU A 461 19.83 -10.02 26.89
CA GLU A 461 21.23 -9.62 26.89
C GLU A 461 22.16 -10.66 27.56
N ASP A 462 21.68 -11.32 28.61
CA ASP A 462 22.42 -12.29 29.43
C ASP A 462 22.09 -13.76 29.10
N GLY A 463 21.44 -14.03 27.98
CA GLY A 463 21.04 -15.37 27.54
C GLY A 463 19.52 -15.52 27.39
N VAL A 464 19.00 -16.71 27.66
CA VAL A 464 17.55 -16.96 27.58
C VAL A 464 16.86 -16.47 28.86
N ASP A 465 15.68 -15.88 28.68
CA ASP A 465 14.74 -15.50 29.74
C ASP A 465 13.34 -16.02 29.38
N THR A 466 12.38 -15.89 30.30
CA THR A 466 11.03 -16.43 30.11
C THR A 466 10.00 -15.32 30.29
N VAL A 467 8.98 -15.27 29.43
CA VAL A 467 7.84 -14.35 29.58
C VAL A 467 7.07 -14.70 30.84
N ALA A 468 7.07 -13.82 31.82
CA ALA A 468 6.31 -13.96 33.06
C ALA A 468 4.93 -13.30 32.97
N LYS A 469 4.83 -12.18 32.25
CA LYS A 469 3.58 -11.46 31.97
C LYS A 469 3.59 -10.89 30.56
N LEU A 470 2.40 -10.83 29.97
CA LEU A 470 2.15 -10.17 28.69
C LEU A 470 0.75 -9.56 28.78
N GLU A 471 0.67 -8.25 28.98
CA GLU A 471 -0.58 -7.54 29.26
C GLU A 471 -0.83 -6.49 28.17
N VAL A 472 -2.07 -6.41 27.68
CA VAL A 472 -2.47 -5.31 26.78
C VAL A 472 -2.67 -4.06 27.62
N GLU A 473 -2.03 -2.96 27.25
CA GLU A 473 -2.20 -1.66 27.90
C GLU A 473 -2.73 -0.60 26.91
N ALA A 474 -3.53 0.31 27.43
CA ALA A 474 -3.91 1.50 26.68
C ALA A 474 -2.69 2.43 26.62
N SER A 475 -2.40 2.94 25.43
CA SER A 475 -1.33 3.91 25.23
C SER A 475 -1.75 4.92 24.17
N ASP A 476 -1.32 6.16 24.42
CA ASP A 476 -1.34 7.27 23.45
C ASP A 476 0.06 7.91 23.40
N ALA A 477 1.08 7.09 23.69
CA ALA A 477 2.46 7.53 23.79
C ALA A 477 3.15 7.61 22.43
N VAL A 478 4.30 8.29 22.43
CA VAL A 478 5.26 8.20 21.32
C VAL A 478 5.95 6.84 21.39
N PHE A 479 6.08 6.21 20.23
CA PHE A 479 6.89 5.02 20.05
C PHE A 479 8.05 5.37 19.14
N ALA A 480 9.07 4.52 19.12
CA ALA A 480 10.19 4.57 18.20
C ALA A 480 10.58 3.17 17.68
N ASN A 481 11.33 3.08 16.59
CA ASN A 481 12.01 1.86 16.17
C ASN A 481 13.36 2.22 15.53
N LEU A 482 14.27 1.26 15.47
CA LEU A 482 15.56 1.42 14.80
C LEU A 482 15.53 0.70 13.45
N LYS A 483 16.18 1.27 12.45
CA LYS A 483 16.63 0.57 11.26
C LYS A 483 18.14 0.41 11.38
N LEU A 484 18.60 -0.82 11.34
CA LEU A 484 20.03 -1.13 11.47
C LEU A 484 20.64 -1.37 10.09
N VAL A 485 21.96 -1.59 10.07
CA VAL A 485 22.78 -1.77 8.86
C VAL A 485 22.98 -0.44 8.14
N ASP A 486 23.89 0.37 8.69
CA ASP A 486 24.31 1.63 8.08
C ASP A 486 25.11 1.40 6.76
N GLU A 487 25.59 2.49 6.15
CA GLU A 487 26.37 2.40 4.91
C GLU A 487 27.67 1.59 5.05
N THR A 488 28.30 1.65 6.22
CA THR A 488 29.52 0.88 6.51
C THR A 488 29.20 -0.61 6.56
N ASP A 489 28.11 -0.99 7.24
CA ASP A 489 27.65 -2.37 7.33
C ASP A 489 27.26 -2.91 5.94
N ARG A 490 26.60 -2.10 5.11
CA ARG A 490 26.29 -2.44 3.72
C ARG A 490 27.52 -2.67 2.87
N ALA A 491 28.51 -1.78 2.95
CA ALA A 491 29.78 -1.93 2.25
C ALA A 491 30.52 -3.22 2.68
N ASN A 492 30.26 -3.70 3.89
CA ASN A 492 30.78 -4.97 4.42
C ASN A 492 29.90 -6.20 4.09
N GLY A 493 28.89 -6.05 3.23
CA GLY A 493 28.07 -7.15 2.72
C GLY A 493 26.84 -7.48 3.55
N LEU A 494 26.43 -6.65 4.50
CA LEU A 494 25.23 -6.86 5.32
C LEU A 494 23.94 -6.22 4.74
N GLY A 495 23.98 -5.75 3.49
CA GLY A 495 22.85 -5.08 2.85
C GLY A 495 21.59 -5.94 2.79
N GLY A 496 20.48 -5.40 3.31
CA GLY A 496 19.17 -6.07 3.36
C GLY A 496 19.03 -7.13 4.46
N ALA A 497 20.00 -7.24 5.38
CA ALA A 497 19.90 -8.15 6.51
C ALA A 497 18.84 -7.68 7.52
N VAL A 498 18.09 -8.62 8.07
CA VAL A 498 17.23 -8.40 9.24
C VAL A 498 18.12 -8.13 10.46
N GLY A 499 17.94 -6.96 11.08
CA GLY A 499 18.69 -6.56 12.27
C GLY A 499 17.99 -6.98 13.57
N THR A 500 18.78 -7.13 14.64
CA THR A 500 18.26 -7.20 16.01
C THR A 500 19.05 -6.26 16.91
N PHE A 501 18.42 -5.75 17.96
CA PHE A 501 19.05 -4.95 19.00
C PHE A 501 18.49 -5.31 20.36
N ILE A 502 19.17 -4.85 21.42
CA ILE A 502 18.77 -5.09 22.80
C ILE A 502 18.00 -3.86 23.32
N ALA A 503 16.75 -4.06 23.72
CA ALA A 503 15.84 -3.05 24.26
C ALA A 503 15.35 -3.48 25.66
N ASN A 504 15.62 -2.68 26.69
CA ASN A 504 15.40 -3.02 28.10
C ASN A 504 15.92 -4.42 28.48
N GLY A 505 17.06 -4.80 27.89
CA GLY A 505 17.69 -6.10 28.10
C GLY A 505 17.04 -7.28 27.36
N VAL A 506 15.99 -7.06 26.55
CA VAL A 506 15.35 -8.07 25.69
C VAL A 506 15.81 -7.88 24.24
N VAL A 507 16.06 -8.98 23.51
CA VAL A 507 16.43 -8.90 22.10
C VAL A 507 15.18 -8.75 21.24
N VAL A 508 15.15 -7.69 20.44
CA VAL A 508 14.04 -7.37 19.53
C VAL A 508 14.55 -7.16 18.11
N GLY A 509 13.67 -7.33 17.14
CA GLY A 509 13.98 -7.08 15.73
C GLY A 509 13.89 -5.59 15.38
N ASP A 510 14.69 -5.19 14.40
CA ASP A 510 14.66 -3.84 13.84
C ASP A 510 13.48 -3.63 12.88
N TYR A 511 13.44 -2.48 12.19
CA TYR A 511 12.42 -2.18 11.19
C TYR A 511 12.34 -3.22 10.06
N LEU A 512 13.49 -3.74 9.57
CA LEU A 512 13.49 -4.76 8.53
C LEU A 512 12.98 -6.10 9.07
N ALA A 513 13.31 -6.43 10.32
CA ALA A 513 12.79 -7.58 11.03
C ALA A 513 11.26 -7.55 11.12
N LEU A 514 10.69 -6.40 11.47
CA LEU A 514 9.25 -6.20 11.59
C LEU A 514 8.55 -6.48 10.25
N ARG A 515 8.99 -5.80 9.19
CA ARG A 515 8.47 -5.96 7.82
C ARG A 515 8.55 -7.42 7.36
N GLN A 516 9.71 -8.06 7.58
CA GLN A 516 9.93 -9.45 7.19
C GLN A 516 9.03 -10.40 7.99
N SER A 517 8.90 -10.22 9.31
CA SER A 517 8.02 -11.02 10.15
C SER A 517 6.55 -10.88 9.75
N HIS A 518 6.09 -9.68 9.40
CA HIS A 518 4.75 -9.49 8.85
C HIS A 518 4.55 -10.31 7.57
N TYR A 519 5.43 -10.12 6.58
CA TYR A 519 5.36 -10.79 5.29
C TYR A 519 5.40 -12.32 5.42
N VAL A 520 6.37 -12.87 6.17
CA VAL A 520 6.54 -14.32 6.34
C VAL A 520 5.35 -14.95 7.03
N ASN A 521 4.81 -14.29 8.07
CA ASN A 521 3.70 -14.84 8.84
C ASN A 521 2.44 -14.97 7.98
N VAL A 522 2.06 -13.92 7.24
CA VAL A 522 0.87 -13.99 6.37
C VAL A 522 1.10 -14.91 5.16
N HIS A 523 2.34 -15.09 4.69
CA HIS A 523 2.63 -16.03 3.60
C HIS A 523 2.93 -17.47 4.08
N SER A 524 2.78 -17.76 5.37
CA SER A 524 3.01 -19.09 5.94
C SER A 524 1.69 -19.80 6.22
N LEU A 525 1.43 -20.89 5.49
CA LEU A 525 0.25 -21.72 5.73
C LEU A 525 0.27 -22.31 7.14
N ASP A 526 1.42 -22.73 7.65
CA ASP A 526 1.53 -23.31 9.00
C ASP A 526 1.25 -22.28 10.10
N TYR A 527 1.69 -21.04 9.89
CA TYR A 527 1.38 -19.93 10.79
C TYR A 527 -0.12 -19.59 10.77
N MET A 528 -0.71 -19.55 9.58
CA MET A 528 -2.09 -19.11 9.42
C MET A 528 -3.10 -20.20 9.76
N ARG A 529 -2.84 -21.48 9.45
CA ARG A 529 -3.79 -22.59 9.70
C ARG A 529 -4.48 -22.58 11.08
N PRO A 530 -3.78 -22.44 12.22
CA PRO A 530 -4.44 -22.40 13.54
C PRO A 530 -5.25 -21.12 13.80
N ARG A 531 -5.06 -20.08 12.98
CA ARG A 531 -5.76 -18.79 13.02
C ARG A 531 -6.95 -18.74 12.04
N LEU A 532 -7.19 -19.82 11.31
CA LEU A 532 -8.22 -19.94 10.28
C LEU A 532 -9.19 -21.07 10.63
N PRO A 533 -10.51 -20.90 10.43
CA PRO A 533 -11.48 -21.99 10.38
C PRO A 533 -11.07 -23.02 9.33
N GLU A 534 -11.26 -24.30 9.66
CA GLU A 534 -10.85 -25.44 8.81
C GLU A 534 -11.39 -25.35 7.38
N ARG A 535 -12.63 -24.87 7.22
CA ARG A 535 -13.28 -24.70 5.92
C ARG A 535 -12.54 -23.78 4.93
N HIS A 536 -11.65 -22.91 5.42
CA HIS A 536 -10.89 -21.97 4.60
C HIS A 536 -9.43 -22.38 4.40
N HIS A 537 -8.96 -23.47 5.00
CA HIS A 537 -7.55 -23.90 4.86
C HIS A 537 -7.16 -24.15 3.40
N THR A 538 -8.07 -24.74 2.62
CA THR A 538 -7.86 -24.99 1.19
C THR A 538 -7.81 -23.69 0.39
N ASP A 539 -8.73 -22.76 0.66
CA ASP A 539 -8.78 -21.44 0.01
C ASP A 539 -7.45 -20.69 0.21
N TYR A 540 -6.92 -20.69 1.45
CA TYR A 540 -5.67 -20.02 1.76
C TYR A 540 -4.47 -20.65 1.05
N ALA A 541 -4.37 -21.98 1.14
CA ALA A 541 -3.27 -22.72 0.54
C ALA A 541 -3.24 -22.51 -0.99
N ASN A 542 -4.40 -22.52 -1.63
CA ASN A 542 -4.50 -22.27 -3.06
C ASN A 542 -4.19 -20.81 -3.41
N THR A 543 -4.62 -19.84 -2.61
CA THR A 543 -4.25 -18.43 -2.80
C THR A 543 -2.73 -18.24 -2.73
N LEU A 544 -2.06 -18.80 -1.72
CA LEU A 544 -0.59 -18.76 -1.61
C LEU A 544 0.11 -19.41 -2.80
N ASN A 545 -0.39 -20.55 -3.26
CA ASN A 545 0.16 -21.24 -4.43
C ASN A 545 -0.01 -20.40 -5.70
N THR A 546 -1.16 -19.74 -5.90
CA THR A 546 -1.37 -18.82 -7.03
C THR A 546 -0.41 -17.64 -6.98
N ILE A 547 -0.25 -17.00 -5.80
CA ILE A 547 0.73 -15.91 -5.61
C ILE A 547 2.14 -16.38 -5.99
N HIS A 548 2.55 -17.56 -5.52
CA HIS A 548 3.85 -18.12 -5.84
C HIS A 548 4.04 -18.36 -7.35
N GLN A 549 3.03 -18.94 -8.01
CA GLN A 549 3.06 -19.20 -9.46
C GLN A 549 3.11 -17.90 -10.27
N ASP A 550 2.34 -16.88 -9.87
CA ASP A 550 2.34 -15.58 -10.53
C ASP A 550 3.68 -14.85 -10.34
N ASN A 551 4.27 -14.90 -9.14
CA ASN A 551 5.61 -14.41 -8.87
C ASN A 551 6.67 -15.07 -9.77
N GLN A 552 6.63 -16.40 -9.91
CA GLN A 552 7.54 -17.14 -10.80
C GLN A 552 7.33 -16.79 -12.28
N ARG A 553 6.07 -16.62 -12.69
CA ARG A 553 5.71 -16.46 -14.10
C ARG A 553 5.96 -15.05 -14.62
N TYR A 554 5.78 -14.02 -13.78
CA TYR A 554 5.87 -12.61 -14.21
C TYR A 554 7.01 -11.82 -13.57
N GLY A 555 7.76 -12.40 -12.64
CA GLY A 555 9.00 -11.79 -12.11
C GLY A 555 8.78 -10.60 -11.16
N GLY A 556 7.71 -10.63 -10.36
CA GLY A 556 7.38 -9.60 -9.36
C GLY A 556 7.38 -10.11 -7.92
N ALA A 557 7.06 -9.21 -6.98
CA ALA A 557 6.69 -9.52 -5.60
C ALA A 557 5.22 -9.10 -5.38
N PHE A 558 4.31 -9.97 -5.83
CA PHE A 558 2.85 -9.84 -5.70
C PHE A 558 2.35 -10.13 -4.29
#